data_AF-A0A943B5A4-F1
#
_entry.id   AF-A0A943B5A4-F1
#
_cell.length_a   1.000
_cell.length_b   1.000
_cell.length_c   1.000
_cell.angle_alpha   90.00
_cell.angle_beta   90.00
_cell.angle_gamma   90.00
#
_symmetry.space_group_name_H-M   'P 1'
#
loop_
_entity.id
_entity.type
_entity.pdbx_description
1 polymer ?
#
loop_
_entity_poly.entity_id
_entity_poly.type
_entity_poly.pdbx_seq_one_letter_code
_entity_poly.pdbx_strand_id
1 'polypeptide(L)'
;DAATGVSPDMPDAAPVPSASVGPEILPEPLSAPVAPSSALTETAPGVTQATGPEPGADLAPEGEAVPESEAAPVSTRGFAAADPENPAEGDMTDSATGRSVASEAVLPAGTHQIVLTAEASCWVHANADNTDTREFTLKAGETFAMPFKKSLTLRLGNAGGVKIKYDGRDMPSPGKSGQVKTITFPPADQLSGGPHGGGAAGGVGATRRDFGMEWTDTALVLHVGRFREADLWVRLLAPGQGLVTAFAFGGSKSRRRFTGCLDVFNLIRTRASFSRNGLFLNLQEATLLEGPERLRADWRRQGIAANCIRFVEALGVPPDGAAAGFALTRDVLGLLENAVVAPALTPLFFRFRLASDQGYAPDLTACSLCGRPLDEPEGAYFLVAEGVARCPDCRPRGGMALAVRHEALDVLRKVQEYSPGLWGDFALSSESGRQVGRLVDAFVRYHLGLEWINGRFRGNR
;
A
#
# COMPACT_ATOMS: atom_id res chain seq x y z
N ASP A 1 61.13 47.44 43.52
CA ASP A 1 62.25 46.46 43.49
C ASP A 1 61.68 45.09 43.15
N ALA A 2 61.62 44.72 41.86
CA ALA A 2 62.70 44.16 41.02
C ALA A 2 63.05 42.72 41.46
N ALA A 3 63.16 41.68 40.63
CA ALA A 3 63.41 41.55 39.18
C ALA A 3 63.05 40.08 38.74
N THR A 4 62.38 39.79 37.61
CA THR A 4 62.84 39.55 36.20
C THR A 4 63.22 38.11 35.82
N GLY A 5 62.81 37.69 34.61
CA GLY A 5 63.40 36.58 33.82
C GLY A 5 62.38 35.71 33.06
N VAL A 6 61.72 36.17 31.98
CA VAL A 6 62.12 36.28 30.54
C VAL A 6 61.79 35.03 29.71
N SER A 7 60.91 35.23 28.73
CA SER A 7 60.73 34.42 27.50
C SER A 7 61.09 35.31 26.28
N PRO A 8 61.60 34.74 25.17
CA PRO A 8 61.69 35.40 23.86
C PRO A 8 60.79 34.67 22.82
N ASP A 9 60.42 35.16 21.64
CA ASP A 9 60.34 36.47 20.99
C ASP A 9 59.41 36.29 19.74
N MET A 10 58.91 37.41 19.22
CA MET A 10 58.01 37.62 18.06
C MET A 10 58.72 37.46 16.67
N PRO A 11 58.18 37.80 15.44
CA PRO A 11 57.01 38.64 15.08
C PRO A 11 56.16 38.25 13.84
N ASP A 12 55.24 39.18 13.55
CA ASP A 12 54.02 39.22 12.71
C ASP A 12 54.20 40.02 11.37
N ALA A 13 53.14 40.02 10.53
CA ALA A 13 52.73 41.00 9.47
C ALA A 13 52.86 40.67 7.94
N ALA A 14 51.72 40.25 7.33
CA ALA A 14 50.88 40.83 6.22
C ALA A 14 51.48 41.58 4.96
N PRO A 15 50.71 41.98 3.90
CA PRO A 15 49.83 41.23 2.95
C PRO A 15 49.82 41.69 1.42
N VAL A 16 49.21 40.88 0.50
CA VAL A 16 48.63 41.07 -0.91
C VAL A 16 49.48 41.71 -2.08
N PRO A 17 49.22 41.56 -3.43
CA PRO A 17 47.96 41.34 -4.18
C PRO A 17 47.95 40.44 -5.46
N SER A 18 46.78 40.43 -6.11
CA SER A 18 46.19 39.66 -7.23
C SER A 18 46.83 39.72 -8.63
N ALA A 19 46.60 38.68 -9.46
CA ALA A 19 46.49 38.79 -10.94
C ALA A 19 45.72 37.60 -11.56
N SER A 20 44.96 37.90 -12.61
CA SER A 20 44.01 37.05 -13.35
C SER A 20 44.40 36.95 -14.83
N VAL A 21 44.37 35.77 -15.46
CA VAL A 21 44.21 35.55 -16.93
C VAL A 21 43.57 34.16 -17.19
N GLY A 22 42.63 34.08 -18.15
CA GLY A 22 41.84 32.88 -18.51
C GLY A 22 42.49 31.92 -19.53
N PRO A 23 41.71 31.26 -20.41
CA PRO A 23 41.35 29.83 -20.30
C PRO A 23 42.08 28.92 -21.30
N GLU A 24 42.19 27.63 -21.00
CA GLU A 24 42.75 26.62 -21.92
C GLU A 24 41.89 25.35 -21.99
N ILE A 25 41.98 24.68 -23.14
CA ILE A 25 40.95 23.89 -23.81
C ILE A 25 41.13 22.38 -23.55
N LEU A 26 40.01 21.64 -23.50
CA LEU A 26 39.92 20.16 -23.45
C LEU A 26 40.52 19.48 -24.70
N PRO A 27 41.04 18.25 -24.57
CA PRO A 27 41.01 17.30 -25.68
C PRO A 27 40.18 16.04 -25.37
N GLU A 28 39.50 15.56 -26.42
CA GLU A 28 38.69 14.34 -26.55
C GLU A 28 39.52 13.03 -26.49
N PRO A 29 38.88 11.85 -26.30
CA PRO A 29 39.57 10.60 -26.00
C PRO A 29 40.01 9.80 -27.25
N LEU A 30 41.18 9.17 -27.18
CA LEU A 30 41.72 8.24 -28.17
C LEU A 30 41.69 6.78 -27.66
N SER A 31 40.95 5.95 -28.41
CA SER A 31 41.10 4.55 -28.82
C SER A 31 41.98 3.54 -28.04
N ALA A 32 41.40 2.34 -27.88
CA ALA A 32 41.98 1.09 -27.35
C ALA A 32 43.25 0.57 -28.06
N PRO A 33 44.01 -0.33 -27.40
CA PRO A 33 44.92 -1.25 -28.10
C PRO A 33 44.53 -2.73 -27.96
N VAL A 34 44.92 -3.42 -29.04
CA VAL A 34 44.75 -4.81 -29.44
C VAL A 34 45.71 -5.74 -28.68
N ALA A 35 45.30 -7.01 -28.52
CA ALA A 35 46.08 -8.10 -27.95
C ALA A 35 47.24 -8.56 -28.86
N PRO A 36 48.31 -9.18 -28.32
CA PRO A 36 49.26 -9.95 -29.12
C PRO A 36 48.96 -11.45 -29.07
N SER A 37 49.05 -12.09 -30.24
CA SER A 37 49.07 -13.52 -30.49
C SER A 37 50.51 -13.95 -30.83
N SER A 38 50.93 -15.12 -30.35
CA SER A 38 52.13 -15.83 -30.82
C SER A 38 51.78 -17.29 -31.09
N ALA A 39 51.94 -17.70 -32.36
CA ALA A 39 51.88 -19.06 -32.90
C ALA A 39 53.08 -19.92 -32.42
N LEU A 40 53.08 -21.25 -32.49
CA LEU A 40 53.26 -22.18 -33.63
C LEU A 40 53.12 -23.62 -33.04
N THR A 41 52.82 -24.76 -33.69
CA THR A 41 52.92 -25.21 -35.09
C THR A 41 52.12 -26.53 -35.30
N GLU A 42 51.47 -26.66 -36.46
CA GLU A 42 51.36 -27.82 -37.39
C GLU A 42 51.14 -29.27 -36.89
N THR A 43 50.18 -30.05 -37.43
CA THR A 43 50.12 -30.54 -38.83
C THR A 43 48.74 -31.19 -39.14
N ALA A 44 48.36 -31.16 -40.43
CA ALA A 44 47.06 -31.51 -41.05
C ALA A 44 46.98 -33.00 -41.52
N PRO A 45 46.18 -33.42 -42.54
CA PRO A 45 44.90 -32.92 -43.12
C PRO A 45 43.86 -34.04 -43.46
N GLY A 46 42.67 -33.62 -43.94
CA GLY A 46 41.73 -34.42 -44.77
C GLY A 46 40.25 -34.00 -44.59
N VAL A 47 39.70 -32.97 -45.29
CA VAL A 47 39.08 -33.02 -46.65
C VAL A 47 38.00 -34.12 -46.70
N THR A 48 36.67 -33.91 -46.88
CA THR A 48 35.87 -32.90 -47.60
C THR A 48 34.38 -32.99 -47.23
N GLN A 49 33.71 -31.83 -47.31
CA GLN A 49 32.31 -31.52 -47.63
C GLN A 49 31.29 -32.65 -47.93
N ALA A 50 30.04 -32.52 -47.45
CA ALA A 50 28.95 -31.85 -48.18
C ALA A 50 27.55 -32.10 -47.55
N THR A 51 26.75 -31.03 -47.53
CA THR A 51 25.29 -30.92 -47.77
C THR A 51 24.28 -31.64 -46.84
N GLY A 52 23.32 -30.86 -46.33
CA GLY A 52 22.07 -31.32 -45.69
C GLY A 52 21.10 -32.03 -46.66
N PRO A 53 19.92 -32.47 -46.20
CA PRO A 53 18.78 -31.55 -46.10
C PRO A 53 17.75 -31.86 -44.97
N GLU A 54 16.84 -30.91 -44.69
CA GLU A 54 15.50 -31.20 -44.11
C GLU A 54 14.53 -31.65 -45.22
N PRO A 55 13.44 -32.40 -44.94
CA PRO A 55 12.13 -31.73 -44.74
C PRO A 55 11.09 -32.45 -43.84
N GLY A 56 10.24 -31.65 -43.16
CA GLY A 56 8.77 -31.65 -43.24
C GLY A 56 7.87 -32.87 -42.91
N ALA A 57 7.03 -32.68 -41.87
CA ALA A 57 5.59 -33.00 -41.73
C ALA A 57 5.01 -34.42 -41.96
N ASP A 58 4.31 -35.00 -40.96
CA ASP A 58 2.84 -35.23 -40.95
C ASP A 58 2.33 -36.12 -39.78
N LEU A 59 1.19 -35.68 -39.21
CA LEU A 59 -0.02 -36.41 -38.73
C LEU A 59 0.01 -37.48 -37.60
N ALA A 60 -1.00 -37.34 -36.71
CA ALA A 60 -1.39 -38.17 -35.54
C ALA A 60 -2.24 -39.43 -35.94
N PRO A 61 -3.10 -40.06 -35.09
CA PRO A 61 -3.15 -40.41 -33.64
C PRO A 61 -3.48 -41.92 -33.39
N GLU A 62 -3.53 -42.41 -32.14
CA GLU A 62 -4.23 -43.66 -31.70
C GLU A 62 -4.32 -43.62 -30.14
N GLY A 63 -5.50 -43.62 -29.49
CA GLY A 63 -6.35 -44.78 -29.13
C GLY A 63 -5.77 -45.47 -27.88
N GLU A 64 -6.30 -45.42 -26.65
CA GLU A 64 -7.51 -46.04 -26.07
C GLU A 64 -7.61 -45.55 -24.60
N ALA A 65 -8.71 -45.00 -24.09
CA ALA A 65 -9.98 -45.63 -23.67
C ALA A 65 -9.98 -46.20 -22.23
N VAL A 66 -11.04 -45.81 -21.52
CA VAL A 66 -11.35 -45.92 -20.09
C VAL A 66 -11.90 -47.33 -19.76
N PRO A 67 -12.15 -47.66 -18.47
CA PRO A 67 -13.57 -47.84 -18.16
C PRO A 67 -14.04 -47.19 -16.87
N GLU A 68 -15.32 -46.83 -16.96
CA GLU A 68 -16.24 -46.19 -16.04
C GLU A 68 -17.24 -47.27 -15.59
N SER A 69 -17.72 -47.25 -14.34
CA SER A 69 -19.09 -47.73 -14.07
C SER A 69 -19.66 -47.21 -12.74
N GLU A 70 -20.86 -46.69 -12.85
CA GLU A 70 -21.84 -46.25 -11.85
C GLU A 70 -22.34 -47.35 -10.89
N ALA A 71 -22.83 -46.95 -9.71
CA ALA A 71 -24.27 -46.97 -9.33
C ALA A 71 -24.49 -46.86 -7.80
N ALA A 72 -25.47 -46.04 -7.40
CA ALA A 72 -25.98 -45.82 -6.03
C ALA A 72 -27.10 -46.85 -5.66
N PRO A 73 -27.97 -46.65 -4.63
CA PRO A 73 -27.88 -46.17 -3.23
C PRO A 73 -28.42 -47.26 -2.24
N VAL A 74 -28.50 -47.00 -0.90
CA VAL A 74 -29.58 -47.44 0.04
C VAL A 74 -29.30 -46.93 1.48
N SER A 75 -30.38 -46.73 2.22
CA SER A 75 -30.62 -45.87 3.38
C SER A 75 -30.70 -46.59 4.74
N THR A 76 -30.77 -45.77 5.80
CA THR A 76 -31.46 -45.92 7.12
C THR A 76 -30.92 -46.80 8.26
N ARG A 77 -30.57 -46.12 9.37
CA ARG A 77 -31.13 -46.19 10.74
C ARG A 77 -30.32 -45.19 11.61
N GLY A 78 -30.82 -44.17 12.32
CA GLY A 78 -32.14 -43.88 12.87
C GLY A 78 -32.10 -44.01 14.40
N PHE A 79 -32.11 -42.90 15.16
CA PHE A 79 -32.63 -42.69 16.53
C PHE A 79 -32.30 -41.21 16.91
N ALA A 80 -33.20 -40.24 16.75
CA ALA A 80 -34.44 -39.92 17.50
C ALA A 80 -34.19 -38.89 18.61
N ALA A 81 -34.93 -37.78 18.51
CA ALA A 81 -35.03 -36.68 19.46
C ALA A 81 -35.91 -37.06 20.67
N ALA A 82 -35.65 -36.42 21.81
CA ALA A 82 -36.62 -36.23 22.88
C ALA A 82 -36.21 -35.03 23.76
N ASP A 83 -37.00 -33.96 23.71
CA ASP A 83 -37.41 -33.17 24.89
C ASP A 83 -38.80 -33.72 25.33
N PRO A 84 -39.42 -33.38 26.49
CA PRO A 84 -39.02 -32.45 27.57
C PRO A 84 -39.19 -33.05 29.00
N GLU A 85 -38.74 -32.34 30.04
CA GLU A 85 -39.45 -32.24 31.34
C GLU A 85 -38.86 -31.13 32.24
N ASN A 86 -39.76 -30.28 32.75
CA ASN A 86 -39.55 -29.21 33.75
C ASN A 86 -39.97 -29.74 35.13
N PRO A 87 -39.44 -29.21 36.25
CA PRO A 87 -40.25 -28.28 37.07
C PRO A 87 -39.41 -27.09 37.60
N ALA A 88 -39.92 -25.84 37.48
CA ALA A 88 -40.69 -25.08 38.49
C ALA A 88 -39.90 -24.87 39.81
N GLU A 89 -39.83 -23.71 40.46
CA GLU A 89 -40.51 -22.41 40.40
C GLU A 89 -39.72 -21.47 41.34
N GLY A 90 -39.74 -20.17 41.10
CA GLY A 90 -39.03 -19.18 41.92
C GLY A 90 -39.22 -17.76 41.39
N ASP A 91 -40.48 -17.34 41.47
CA ASP A 91 -41.08 -16.09 41.02
C ASP A 91 -40.54 -14.83 41.74
N MET A 92 -40.39 -13.72 41.01
CA MET A 92 -41.00 -12.41 41.31
C MET A 92 -40.35 -11.26 40.50
N THR A 93 -41.09 -10.86 39.47
CA THR A 93 -41.54 -9.48 39.17
C THR A 93 -40.55 -8.30 39.31
N ASP A 94 -40.28 -7.61 38.20
CA ASP A 94 -41.03 -6.37 37.92
C ASP A 94 -41.02 -6.03 36.41
N SER A 95 -42.20 -5.66 35.92
CA SER A 95 -42.41 -5.12 34.58
C SER A 95 -42.21 -3.61 34.63
N ALA A 96 -41.30 -3.08 33.81
CA ALA A 96 -41.40 -1.68 33.40
C ALA A 96 -40.90 -1.51 31.97
N THR A 97 -41.88 -1.35 31.10
CA THR A 97 -41.85 -0.63 29.83
C THR A 97 -41.01 0.63 29.91
N GLY A 98 -39.75 0.55 29.46
CA GLY A 98 -38.85 1.68 29.30
C GLY A 98 -38.50 1.85 27.82
N ARG A 99 -39.32 2.63 27.12
CA ARG A 99 -39.03 3.20 25.81
C ARG A 99 -37.71 3.97 25.94
N SER A 100 -36.59 3.39 25.52
CA SER A 100 -35.29 4.08 25.53
C SER A 100 -35.27 5.08 24.38
N VAL A 101 -35.62 6.31 24.75
CA VAL A 101 -35.48 7.53 23.97
C VAL A 101 -34.03 7.60 23.49
N ALA A 102 -33.85 7.85 22.19
CA ALA A 102 -32.57 8.21 21.61
C ALA A 102 -32.01 9.39 22.42
N SER A 103 -31.01 9.11 23.25
CA SER A 103 -30.21 10.14 23.89
C SER A 103 -29.45 10.85 22.78
N GLU A 104 -29.93 12.04 22.44
CA GLU A 104 -29.31 12.98 21.52
C GLU A 104 -27.93 13.34 22.10
N ALA A 105 -26.91 12.61 21.64
CA ALA A 105 -25.53 12.90 22.00
C ALA A 105 -25.19 14.28 21.45
N VAL A 106 -25.05 15.25 22.35
CA VAL A 106 -24.62 16.61 22.02
C VAL A 106 -23.26 16.52 21.35
N LEU A 107 -23.23 16.72 20.03
CA LEU A 107 -22.01 16.71 19.23
C LEU A 107 -21.10 17.88 19.66
N PRO A 108 -19.78 17.68 19.74
CA PRO A 108 -18.83 18.77 20.00
C PRO A 108 -18.96 19.86 18.95
N ALA A 109 -18.86 21.13 19.36
CA ALA A 109 -18.99 22.29 18.47
C ALA A 109 -18.12 22.14 17.20
N GLY A 110 -18.76 22.14 16.03
CA GLY A 110 -18.09 21.98 14.72
C GLY A 110 -18.00 20.54 14.19
N THR A 111 -18.69 19.57 14.79
CA THR A 111 -18.83 18.21 14.26
C THR A 111 -20.25 17.98 13.76
N HIS A 112 -20.38 17.60 12.51
CA HIS A 112 -21.64 17.25 11.87
C HIS A 112 -21.87 15.74 11.88
N GLN A 113 -23.11 15.28 11.86
CA GLN A 113 -23.44 13.85 11.84
C GLN A 113 -24.44 13.54 10.73
N ILE A 114 -24.14 12.48 9.96
CA ILE A 114 -25.11 11.84 9.09
C ILE A 114 -25.66 10.56 9.68
N VAL A 115 -26.92 10.27 9.39
CA VAL A 115 -27.55 8.98 9.64
C VAL A 115 -28.26 8.53 8.35
N LEU A 116 -27.88 7.37 7.83
CA LEU A 116 -28.46 6.71 6.68
C LEU A 116 -29.33 5.56 7.16
N THR A 117 -30.62 5.56 6.83
CA THR A 117 -31.52 4.44 7.09
C THR A 117 -31.93 3.84 5.76
N ALA A 118 -31.53 2.60 5.50
CA ALA A 118 -31.86 1.91 4.27
C ALA A 118 -33.30 1.37 4.32
N GLU A 119 -34.13 1.76 3.36
CA GLU A 119 -35.46 1.19 3.11
C GLU A 119 -35.40 0.01 2.13
N ALA A 120 -34.35 -0.03 1.30
CA ALA A 120 -34.03 -1.12 0.38
C ALA A 120 -32.50 -1.32 0.30
N SER A 121 -32.06 -2.46 -0.24
CA SER A 121 -30.63 -2.74 -0.41
C SER A 121 -29.93 -1.62 -1.20
N CYS A 122 -28.90 -1.02 -0.60
CA CYS A 122 -28.16 0.09 -1.18
C CYS A 122 -26.67 -0.05 -0.92
N TRP A 123 -25.89 -0.06 -1.99
CA TRP A 123 -24.44 0.15 -1.90
C TRP A 123 -24.14 1.60 -1.50
N VAL A 124 -23.21 1.79 -0.57
CA VAL A 124 -22.84 3.07 0.00
C VAL A 124 -21.32 3.21 -0.02
N HIS A 125 -20.84 4.30 -0.62
CA HIS A 125 -19.46 4.75 -0.51
C HIS A 125 -19.46 6.11 0.18
N ALA A 126 -18.94 6.18 1.40
CA ALA A 126 -18.87 7.39 2.20
C ALA A 126 -17.41 7.82 2.37
N ASN A 127 -17.11 9.09 2.09
CA ASN A 127 -15.78 9.69 2.29
C ASN A 127 -15.93 10.94 3.16
N ALA A 128 -15.49 10.85 4.40
CA ALA A 128 -15.48 11.96 5.36
C ALA A 128 -14.08 12.60 5.42
N ASP A 129 -14.05 13.92 5.35
CA ASP A 129 -12.88 14.79 5.55
C ASP A 129 -11.67 14.46 4.67
N ASN A 130 -11.88 13.76 3.54
CA ASN A 130 -10.83 13.22 2.65
C ASN A 130 -9.86 12.25 3.33
N THR A 131 -10.20 11.73 4.52
CA THR A 131 -9.33 10.84 5.31
C THR A 131 -10.01 9.54 5.72
N ASP A 132 -11.35 9.50 5.86
CA ASP A 132 -12.10 8.30 6.24
C ASP A 132 -13.02 7.86 5.10
N THR A 133 -12.57 6.87 4.31
CA THR A 133 -13.35 6.30 3.19
C THR A 133 -13.86 4.90 3.55
N ARG A 134 -15.17 4.70 3.43
CA ARG A 134 -15.84 3.42 3.74
C ARG A 134 -16.76 3.01 2.60
N GLU A 135 -16.66 1.73 2.20
CA GLU A 135 -17.54 1.10 1.22
C GLU A 135 -18.27 -0.08 1.84
N PHE A 136 -19.59 -0.07 1.80
CA PHE A 136 -20.43 -1.15 2.33
C PHE A 136 -21.79 -1.20 1.63
N THR A 137 -22.57 -2.26 1.87
CA THR A 137 -23.94 -2.38 1.39
C THR A 137 -24.87 -2.42 2.59
N LEU A 138 -25.82 -1.49 2.66
CA LEU A 138 -26.90 -1.51 3.65
C LEU A 138 -28.05 -2.36 3.15
N LYS A 139 -28.55 -3.26 4.00
CA LYS A 139 -29.80 -3.99 3.78
C LYS A 139 -30.99 -3.19 4.27
N ALA A 140 -32.19 -3.51 3.79
CA ALA A 140 -33.42 -2.87 4.26
C ALA A 140 -33.57 -2.98 5.78
N GLY A 141 -33.81 -1.86 6.46
CA GLY A 141 -33.88 -1.72 7.90
C GLY A 141 -32.55 -1.38 8.59
N GLU A 142 -31.41 -1.51 7.91
CA GLU A 142 -30.11 -1.18 8.50
C GLU A 142 -29.88 0.33 8.52
N THR A 143 -29.25 0.80 9.61
CA THR A 143 -28.93 2.21 9.80
C THR A 143 -27.43 2.38 10.00
N PHE A 144 -26.86 3.39 9.35
CA PHE A 144 -25.46 3.76 9.45
C PHE A 144 -25.33 5.22 9.87
N ALA A 145 -24.58 5.49 10.94
CA ALA A 145 -24.31 6.84 11.41
C ALA A 145 -22.82 7.14 11.32
N MET A 146 -22.47 8.36 10.90
CA MET A 146 -21.07 8.80 10.85
C MET A 146 -20.93 10.30 11.12
N PRO A 147 -20.07 10.70 12.08
CA PRO A 147 -19.68 12.08 12.27
C PRO A 147 -18.62 12.51 11.23
N PHE A 148 -18.58 13.79 10.89
CA PHE A 148 -17.57 14.43 10.03
C PHE A 148 -17.40 15.91 10.42
N LYS A 149 -16.25 16.53 10.13
CA LYS A 149 -15.96 17.91 10.57
C LYS A 149 -16.00 18.95 9.45
N LYS A 150 -15.53 18.62 8.26
CA LYS A 150 -15.31 19.56 7.15
C LYS A 150 -16.18 19.25 5.94
N SER A 151 -16.16 18.01 5.47
CA SER A 151 -16.99 17.60 4.35
C SER A 151 -17.23 16.11 4.33
N LEU A 152 -18.36 15.71 3.78
CA LEU A 152 -18.68 14.30 3.59
C LEU A 152 -19.25 14.10 2.20
N THR A 153 -18.64 13.22 1.42
CA THR A 153 -19.16 12.80 0.12
C THR A 153 -19.73 11.39 0.23
N LEU A 154 -21.02 11.27 -0.06
CA LEU A 154 -21.78 10.04 0.01
C LEU A 154 -22.26 9.64 -1.38
N ARG A 155 -21.80 8.49 -1.89
CA ARG A 155 -22.28 7.90 -3.13
C ARG A 155 -23.16 6.69 -2.83
N LEU A 156 -24.43 6.79 -3.21
CA LEU A 156 -25.46 5.78 -3.02
C LEU A 156 -25.70 5.05 -4.33
N GLY A 157 -25.64 3.72 -4.34
CA GLY A 157 -25.94 2.87 -5.49
C GLY A 157 -27.44 2.71 -5.75
N ASN A 158 -28.27 2.89 -4.73
CA ASN A 158 -29.72 2.90 -4.80
C ASN A 158 -30.26 4.10 -3.99
N ALA A 159 -30.12 5.30 -4.56
CA ALA A 159 -30.45 6.55 -3.89
C ALA A 159 -31.92 6.68 -3.46
N GLY A 160 -32.86 5.98 -4.11
CA GLY A 160 -34.26 5.95 -3.68
C GLY A 160 -34.59 4.93 -2.58
N GLY A 161 -33.63 4.09 -2.20
CA GLY A 161 -33.78 3.09 -1.14
C GLY A 161 -33.17 3.51 0.19
N VAL A 162 -32.80 4.78 0.37
CA VAL A 162 -32.11 5.27 1.58
C VAL A 162 -32.69 6.60 2.02
N LYS A 163 -33.08 6.71 3.29
CA LYS A 163 -33.37 7.98 3.98
C LYS A 163 -32.12 8.54 4.61
N ILE A 164 -31.93 9.85 4.53
CA ILE A 164 -30.77 10.53 5.10
C ILE A 164 -31.25 11.55 6.13
N LYS A 165 -30.68 11.50 7.33
CA LYS A 165 -30.74 12.57 8.33
C LYS A 165 -29.38 13.26 8.43
N TYR A 166 -29.40 14.58 8.44
CA TYR A 166 -28.22 15.42 8.62
C TYR A 166 -28.43 16.33 9.83
N ASP A 167 -27.58 16.21 10.85
CA ASP A 167 -27.70 16.93 12.13
C ASP A 167 -29.14 16.86 12.71
N GLY A 168 -29.72 15.65 12.67
CA GLY A 168 -31.08 15.37 13.17
C GLY A 168 -32.22 15.77 12.22
N ARG A 169 -31.96 16.52 11.13
CA ARG A 169 -32.97 16.94 10.14
C ARG A 169 -33.12 15.91 9.02
N ASP A 170 -34.35 15.49 8.76
CA ASP A 170 -34.68 14.64 7.61
C ASP A 170 -34.45 15.40 6.29
N MET A 171 -33.63 14.82 5.42
CA MET A 171 -33.36 15.36 4.09
C MET A 171 -34.36 14.83 3.06
N PRO A 172 -34.65 15.60 1.99
CA PRO A 172 -35.49 15.12 0.90
C PRO A 172 -34.89 13.87 0.27
N SER A 173 -35.77 13.00 -0.25
CA SER A 173 -35.37 11.71 -0.80
C SER A 173 -34.17 11.87 -1.76
N PRO A 174 -33.10 11.07 -1.59
CA PRO A 174 -31.88 11.32 -2.30
C PRO A 174 -32.04 11.06 -3.80
N GLY A 175 -32.89 10.15 -4.25
CA GLY A 175 -33.15 9.95 -5.67
C GLY A 175 -34.27 8.94 -5.94
N LYS A 176 -34.33 8.43 -7.17
CA LYS A 176 -35.25 7.34 -7.54
C LYS A 176 -34.65 5.98 -7.19
N SER A 177 -35.49 4.96 -7.02
CA SER A 177 -35.04 3.59 -6.79
C SER A 177 -34.13 3.11 -7.95
N GLY A 178 -33.00 2.48 -7.61
CA GLY A 178 -31.98 2.02 -8.55
C GLY A 178 -31.05 3.10 -9.13
N GLN A 179 -31.24 4.37 -8.77
CA GLN A 179 -30.39 5.47 -9.26
C GLN A 179 -29.12 5.59 -8.41
N VAL A 180 -27.95 5.64 -9.06
CA VAL A 180 -26.69 6.00 -8.39
C VAL A 180 -26.62 7.51 -8.22
N LYS A 181 -26.46 8.03 -7.00
CA LYS A 181 -26.32 9.47 -6.76
C LYS A 181 -25.22 9.78 -5.73
N THR A 182 -24.47 10.83 -5.99
CA THR A 182 -23.48 11.38 -5.06
C THR A 182 -24.04 12.64 -4.40
N ILE A 183 -23.91 12.72 -3.08
CA ILE A 183 -24.40 13.83 -2.24
C ILE A 183 -23.22 14.30 -1.41
N THR A 184 -23.02 15.60 -1.34
CA THR A 184 -21.95 16.21 -0.55
C THR A 184 -22.56 17.03 0.57
N PHE A 185 -22.04 16.85 1.78
CA PHE A 185 -22.40 17.63 2.97
C PHE A 185 -21.22 18.53 3.37
N PRO A 186 -21.49 19.76 3.85
CA PRO A 186 -22.81 20.40 3.95
C PRO A 186 -23.43 20.73 2.55
N PRO A 187 -24.76 20.66 2.37
CA PRO A 187 -25.41 20.93 1.09
C PRO A 187 -25.31 22.41 0.70
N ALA A 188 -25.02 22.70 -0.57
CA ALA A 188 -24.84 24.07 -1.08
C ALA A 188 -26.07 24.99 -0.90
N ASP A 189 -27.28 24.42 -0.76
CA ASP A 189 -28.56 25.14 -0.73
C ASP A 189 -29.02 25.59 0.67
N GLN A 190 -28.22 25.47 1.74
CA GLN A 190 -28.56 25.99 3.08
C GLN A 190 -27.80 27.25 3.50
N LEU A 191 -27.10 27.93 2.57
CA LEU A 191 -26.45 29.23 2.83
C LEU A 191 -27.26 30.45 2.36
N SER A 192 -28.51 30.29 1.96
CA SER A 192 -29.36 31.38 1.47
C SER A 192 -30.67 31.50 2.27
N GLY A 193 -30.71 32.44 3.24
CA GLY A 193 -31.90 32.65 4.08
C GLY A 193 -31.95 33.87 5.04
N GLY A 194 -31.44 35.06 4.64
CA GLY A 194 -31.82 36.44 5.08
C GLY A 194 -31.79 36.88 6.57
N PRO A 195 -32.01 38.18 6.91
CA PRO A 195 -32.23 39.38 6.08
C PRO A 195 -31.27 40.57 6.37
N HIS A 196 -31.51 41.67 5.65
CA HIS A 196 -30.78 42.94 5.55
C HIS A 196 -30.19 43.60 6.81
N GLY A 197 -29.02 44.22 6.61
CA GLY A 197 -28.48 45.31 7.44
C GLY A 197 -27.21 45.86 6.80
N GLY A 198 -27.26 47.10 6.27
CA GLY A 198 -26.16 47.74 5.58
C GLY A 198 -25.00 48.14 6.49
N GLY A 199 -23.81 48.28 5.90
CA GLY A 199 -22.63 48.79 6.57
C GLY A 199 -21.39 48.66 5.70
N ALA A 200 -21.05 49.73 4.99
CA ALA A 200 -19.82 49.86 4.23
C ALA A 200 -18.59 49.85 5.15
N ALA A 201 -17.53 49.13 4.77
CA ALA A 201 -16.13 49.55 4.90
C ALA A 201 -15.16 48.47 4.41
N GLY A 202 -14.18 48.89 3.61
CA GLY A 202 -12.80 48.38 3.69
C GLY A 202 -12.51 47.05 3.01
N GLY A 203 -12.01 47.12 1.79
CA GLY A 203 -11.45 45.95 1.11
C GLY A 203 -10.20 45.42 1.81
N VAL A 204 -10.03 44.10 1.72
CA VAL A 204 -8.76 43.47 1.34
C VAL A 204 -9.17 42.30 0.46
N GLY A 205 -8.69 42.31 -0.79
CA GLY A 205 -8.94 41.23 -1.74
C GLY A 205 -8.40 39.91 -1.18
N ALA A 206 -9.31 39.06 -0.70
CA ALA A 206 -9.03 37.64 -0.59
C ALA A 206 -9.02 37.10 -2.01
N THR A 207 -7.83 37.06 -2.59
CA THR A 207 -7.53 36.34 -3.82
C THR A 207 -8.16 34.96 -3.75
N ARG A 208 -9.04 34.72 -4.73
CA ARG A 208 -9.57 33.44 -5.18
C ARG A 208 -8.49 32.36 -5.02
N ARG A 209 -8.60 31.47 -4.01
CA ARG A 209 -7.63 30.39 -3.82
C ARG A 209 -7.62 29.52 -5.08
N ASP A 210 -6.42 29.33 -5.62
CA ASP A 210 -6.16 28.65 -6.89
C ASP A 210 -6.72 27.23 -6.91
N PHE A 211 -7.74 26.99 -7.74
CA PHE A 211 -8.22 25.66 -8.15
C PHE A 211 -7.24 25.00 -9.15
N GLY A 212 -5.95 25.08 -8.86
CA GLY A 212 -4.88 24.71 -9.80
C GLY A 212 -3.68 24.10 -9.10
N MET A 213 -3.88 23.05 -8.29
CA MET A 213 -2.74 22.21 -7.93
C MET A 213 -2.68 21.03 -8.90
N GLU A 214 -2.24 21.39 -10.10
CA GLU A 214 -1.67 20.43 -11.02
C GLU A 214 -0.29 20.04 -10.52
N TRP A 215 0.01 18.74 -10.55
CA TRP A 215 1.33 18.23 -10.25
C TRP A 215 1.83 17.37 -11.40
N THR A 216 3.14 17.43 -11.62
CA THR A 216 3.85 16.59 -12.58
C THR A 216 4.97 15.89 -11.83
N ASP A 217 4.89 14.57 -11.75
CA ASP A 217 5.90 13.76 -11.07
C ASP A 217 5.88 12.31 -11.57
N THR A 218 6.87 11.54 -11.17
CA THR A 218 6.96 10.11 -11.42
C THR A 218 5.99 9.35 -10.51
N ALA A 219 5.39 8.27 -11.02
CA ALA A 219 4.51 7.40 -10.26
C ALA A 219 4.66 5.94 -10.72
N LEU A 220 4.47 5.02 -9.77
CA LEU A 220 4.34 3.59 -10.03
C LEU A 220 2.87 3.22 -10.18
N VAL A 221 2.53 2.52 -11.25
CA VAL A 221 1.18 1.99 -11.47
C VAL A 221 1.01 0.71 -10.67
N LEU A 222 0.21 0.77 -9.61
CA LEU A 222 -0.03 -0.35 -8.71
C LEU A 222 -1.23 -1.19 -9.15
N HIS A 223 -2.26 -0.53 -9.67
CA HIS A 223 -3.49 -1.20 -10.06
C HIS A 223 -4.21 -0.40 -11.14
N VAL A 224 -4.85 -1.11 -12.06
CA VAL A 224 -5.62 -0.50 -13.14
C VAL A 224 -6.99 -1.16 -13.18
N GLY A 225 -8.04 -0.35 -13.24
CA GLY A 225 -9.39 -0.84 -13.42
C GLY A 225 -10.15 -0.03 -14.47
N ARG A 226 -11.13 -0.68 -15.10
CA ARG A 226 -12.02 -0.06 -16.09
C ARG A 226 -13.32 0.31 -15.38
N PHE A 227 -13.85 1.50 -15.67
CA PHE A 227 -15.20 1.87 -15.20
C PHE A 227 -16.15 2.26 -16.33
N ARG A 228 -15.61 2.47 -17.54
CA ARG A 228 -16.35 2.58 -18.80
C ARG A 228 -15.57 1.85 -19.89
N GLU A 229 -16.12 1.82 -21.10
CA GLU A 229 -15.49 1.13 -22.22
C GLU A 229 -14.09 1.68 -22.53
N ALA A 230 -13.90 3.01 -22.49
CA ALA A 230 -12.62 3.65 -22.80
C ALA A 230 -11.89 4.24 -21.58
N ASP A 231 -12.56 4.37 -20.43
CA ASP A 231 -12.03 5.10 -19.28
C ASP A 231 -11.46 4.16 -18.22
N LEU A 232 -10.30 4.55 -17.67
CA LEU A 232 -9.58 3.81 -16.64
C LEU A 232 -9.55 4.61 -15.33
N TRP A 233 -9.52 3.90 -14.21
CA TRP A 233 -8.97 4.40 -12.97
C TRP A 233 -7.66 3.67 -12.69
N VAL A 234 -6.67 4.41 -12.20
CA VAL A 234 -5.34 3.90 -11.90
C VAL A 234 -4.97 4.25 -10.48
N ARG A 235 -4.50 3.26 -9.73
CA ARG A 235 -3.91 3.48 -8.42
C ARG A 235 -2.41 3.66 -8.59
N LEU A 236 -1.94 4.81 -8.13
CA LEU A 236 -0.57 5.28 -8.32
C LEU A 236 0.08 5.46 -6.95
N LEU A 237 1.33 5.04 -6.84
CA LEU A 237 2.21 5.45 -5.75
C LEU A 237 3.18 6.49 -6.30
N ALA A 238 3.12 7.72 -5.80
CA ALA A 238 3.98 8.81 -6.22
C ALA A 238 4.78 9.34 -5.01
N PRO A 239 6.06 9.70 -5.17
CA PRO A 239 6.92 10.05 -4.04
C PRO A 239 6.49 11.34 -3.33
N GLY A 240 5.81 12.26 -4.02
CA GLY A 240 5.27 13.49 -3.40
C GLY A 240 3.82 13.40 -2.91
N GLN A 241 3.02 12.44 -3.39
CA GLN A 241 1.57 12.38 -3.12
C GLN A 241 1.14 11.14 -2.34
N GLY A 242 2.03 10.15 -2.19
CA GLY A 242 1.69 8.86 -1.61
C GLY A 242 0.81 8.03 -2.53
N LEU A 243 -0.05 7.22 -1.91
CA LEU A 243 -0.99 6.37 -2.62
C LEU A 243 -2.22 7.17 -3.04
N VAL A 244 -2.39 7.37 -4.35
CA VAL A 244 -3.50 8.13 -4.93
C VAL A 244 -4.25 7.32 -5.98
N THR A 245 -5.53 7.63 -6.19
CA THR A 245 -6.32 7.09 -7.30
C THR A 245 -6.62 8.19 -8.30
N ALA A 246 -6.19 8.01 -9.55
CA ALA A 246 -6.40 8.96 -10.64
C ALA A 246 -7.30 8.36 -11.73
N PHE A 247 -8.05 9.21 -12.42
CA PHE A 247 -8.95 8.82 -13.50
C PHE A 247 -8.38 9.24 -14.85
N ALA A 248 -8.23 8.29 -15.76
CA ALA A 248 -7.74 8.48 -17.12
C ALA A 248 -8.88 8.30 -18.13
N PHE A 249 -9.56 9.40 -18.47
CA PHE A 249 -10.65 9.40 -19.46
C PHE A 249 -10.10 9.13 -20.86
N GLY A 250 -10.69 8.15 -21.56
CA GLY A 250 -10.18 7.61 -22.82
C GLY A 250 -8.88 6.81 -22.67
N GLY A 251 -8.48 6.49 -21.44
CA GLY A 251 -7.24 5.79 -21.09
C GLY A 251 -6.96 4.55 -21.93
N SER A 252 -7.94 3.66 -22.07
CA SER A 252 -7.71 2.32 -22.61
C SER A 252 -7.47 2.27 -24.12
N LYS A 253 -7.87 3.31 -24.86
CA LYS A 253 -7.72 3.40 -26.33
C LYS A 253 -6.83 4.58 -26.73
N SER A 254 -6.18 5.24 -25.77
CA SER A 254 -5.41 6.46 -26.02
C SER A 254 -4.16 6.15 -26.82
N ARG A 255 -3.98 6.88 -27.94
CA ARG A 255 -2.77 6.82 -28.77
C ARG A 255 -1.89 8.07 -28.64
N ARG A 256 -2.24 9.00 -27.75
CA ARG A 256 -1.51 10.26 -27.53
C ARG A 256 -1.15 10.48 -26.06
N ARG A 257 -2.15 10.42 -25.16
CA ARG A 257 -1.97 10.78 -23.74
C ARG A 257 -1.47 9.63 -22.87
N PHE A 258 -1.73 8.38 -23.27
CA PHE A 258 -1.49 7.18 -22.45
C PHE A 258 -1.01 6.00 -23.30
N THR A 259 0.00 6.21 -24.14
CA THR A 259 0.48 5.19 -25.11
C THR A 259 1.14 4.01 -24.39
N GLY A 260 0.35 2.98 -24.07
CA GLY A 260 0.83 1.72 -23.48
C GLY A 260 1.41 1.84 -22.06
N CYS A 261 1.27 2.99 -21.41
CA CYS A 261 1.93 3.27 -20.14
C CYS A 261 1.08 2.91 -18.90
N LEU A 262 -0.25 2.84 -19.03
CA LEU A 262 -1.17 2.53 -17.93
C LEU A 262 -1.35 1.03 -17.75
N ASP A 263 -0.30 0.37 -17.30
CA ASP A 263 -0.27 -1.05 -16.96
C ASP A 263 0.44 -1.26 -15.62
N VAL A 264 0.08 -2.31 -14.90
CA VAL A 264 0.62 -2.60 -13.57
C VAL A 264 2.14 -2.78 -13.64
N PHE A 265 2.83 -2.36 -12.58
CA PHE A 265 4.30 -2.35 -12.46
C PHE A 265 5.04 -1.28 -13.27
N ASN A 266 4.37 -0.55 -14.17
CA ASN A 266 5.03 0.50 -14.92
C ASN A 266 5.44 1.67 -14.02
N LEU A 267 6.63 2.19 -14.29
CA LEU A 267 7.07 3.49 -13.85
C LEU A 267 6.70 4.50 -14.93
N ILE A 268 5.92 5.51 -14.57
CA ILE A 268 5.41 6.51 -15.50
C ILE A 268 5.72 7.91 -14.99
N ARG A 269 5.96 8.84 -15.91
CA ARG A 269 5.89 10.27 -15.61
C ARG A 269 4.47 10.72 -15.86
N THR A 270 3.87 11.36 -14.87
CA THR A 270 2.44 11.72 -14.87
C THR A 270 2.26 13.20 -14.72
N ARG A 271 1.21 13.71 -15.34
CA ARG A 271 0.65 15.05 -15.10
C ARG A 271 -0.79 14.88 -14.67
N ALA A 272 -1.13 15.30 -13.47
CA ALA A 272 -2.45 15.14 -12.90
C ALA A 272 -2.93 16.42 -12.22
N SER A 273 -4.23 16.66 -12.28
CA SER A 273 -4.87 17.80 -11.61
C SER A 273 -6.21 17.40 -11.04
N PHE A 274 -6.62 18.05 -9.95
CA PHE A 274 -7.95 17.85 -9.42
C PHE A 274 -9.01 18.37 -10.39
N SER A 275 -10.14 17.68 -10.43
CA SER A 275 -11.35 18.17 -11.09
C SER A 275 -11.70 19.57 -10.58
N ARG A 276 -12.44 20.35 -11.39
CA ARG A 276 -12.89 21.72 -11.04
C ARG A 276 -13.61 21.82 -9.69
N ASN A 277 -14.25 20.73 -9.26
CA ASN A 277 -14.95 20.63 -7.98
C ASN A 277 -14.14 19.93 -6.87
N GLY A 278 -12.87 19.57 -7.14
CA GLY A 278 -11.99 18.91 -6.17
C GLY A 278 -12.31 17.44 -5.87
N LEU A 279 -13.33 16.85 -6.52
CA LEU A 279 -13.85 15.53 -6.13
C LEU A 279 -12.98 14.34 -6.54
N PHE A 280 -12.15 14.49 -7.58
CA PHE A 280 -11.29 13.41 -8.06
C PHE A 280 -10.05 13.96 -8.75
N LEU A 281 -8.99 13.14 -8.79
CA LEU A 281 -7.76 13.42 -9.49
C LEU A 281 -7.89 12.96 -10.95
N ASN A 282 -7.77 13.89 -11.89
CA ASN A 282 -7.79 13.64 -13.32
C ASN A 282 -6.36 13.46 -13.83
N LEU A 283 -6.06 12.29 -14.39
CA LEU A 283 -4.80 12.06 -15.06
C LEU A 283 -4.88 12.69 -16.45
N GLN A 284 -4.10 13.75 -16.68
CA GLN A 284 -4.11 14.46 -17.95
C GLN A 284 -3.24 13.78 -18.99
N GLU A 285 -2.01 13.43 -18.60
CA GLU A 285 -1.00 12.83 -19.46
C GLU A 285 -0.16 11.83 -18.65
N ALA A 286 0.32 10.78 -19.31
CA ALA A 286 1.34 9.92 -18.76
C ALA A 286 2.26 9.36 -19.85
N THR A 287 3.56 9.33 -19.55
CA THR A 287 4.60 8.77 -20.41
C THR A 287 5.29 7.62 -19.71
N LEU A 288 5.49 6.51 -20.42
CA LEU A 288 6.24 5.37 -19.90
C LEU A 288 7.70 5.78 -19.67
N LEU A 289 8.23 5.52 -18.49
CA LEU A 289 9.66 5.62 -18.19
C LEU A 289 10.30 4.24 -18.21
N GLU A 290 9.71 3.29 -17.47
CA GLU A 290 10.19 1.92 -17.38
C GLU A 290 9.00 0.95 -17.32
N GLY A 291 9.13 -0.20 -17.98
CA GLY A 291 8.16 -1.28 -17.93
C GLY A 291 8.89 -2.62 -17.77
N PRO A 292 8.80 -3.30 -16.61
CA PRO A 292 9.56 -4.52 -16.37
C PRO A 292 9.07 -5.66 -17.26
N GLU A 293 9.98 -6.31 -17.99
CA GLU A 293 9.65 -7.36 -18.97
C GLU A 293 9.72 -8.74 -18.34
N ARG A 294 10.76 -9.03 -17.56
CA ARG A 294 10.95 -10.33 -16.89
C ARG A 294 9.92 -10.54 -15.80
N LEU A 295 9.58 -9.48 -15.07
CA LEU A 295 8.49 -9.48 -14.11
C LEU A 295 7.17 -9.87 -14.78
N ARG A 296 6.91 -9.41 -16.02
CA ARG A 296 5.71 -9.75 -16.78
C ARG A 296 5.76 -11.14 -17.40
N ALA A 297 6.93 -11.64 -17.78
CA ALA A 297 7.04 -12.95 -18.41
C ALA A 297 6.93 -14.12 -17.40
N ASP A 298 7.22 -13.88 -16.12
CA ASP A 298 7.29 -14.92 -15.08
C ASP A 298 6.22 -14.75 -14.00
N TRP A 299 5.23 -15.65 -14.00
CA TRP A 299 4.11 -15.63 -13.04
C TRP A 299 4.55 -15.72 -11.58
N ARG A 300 5.71 -16.35 -11.26
CA ARG A 300 6.21 -16.44 -9.89
C ARG A 300 6.67 -15.07 -9.41
N ARG A 301 7.38 -14.33 -10.27
CA ARG A 301 7.79 -12.94 -10.01
C ARG A 301 6.58 -12.02 -9.88
N GLN A 302 5.61 -12.16 -10.78
CA GLN A 302 4.34 -11.43 -10.68
C GLN A 302 3.64 -11.68 -9.34
N GLY A 303 3.57 -12.94 -8.88
CA GLY A 303 2.92 -13.29 -7.62
C GLY A 303 3.58 -12.62 -6.42
N ILE A 304 4.91 -12.59 -6.39
CA ILE A 304 5.69 -11.90 -5.35
C ILE A 304 5.43 -10.39 -5.41
N ALA A 305 5.57 -9.77 -6.58
CA ALA A 305 5.35 -8.34 -6.77
C ALA A 305 3.92 -7.90 -6.43
N ALA A 306 2.92 -8.66 -6.90
CA ALA A 306 1.51 -8.42 -6.60
C ALA A 306 1.24 -8.49 -5.10
N ASN A 307 1.87 -9.43 -4.37
CA ASN A 307 1.72 -9.49 -2.92
C ASN A 307 2.24 -8.21 -2.23
N CYS A 308 3.43 -7.74 -2.62
CA CYS A 308 4.00 -6.49 -2.11
C CYS A 308 3.08 -5.30 -2.42
N ILE A 309 2.60 -5.18 -3.65
CA ILE A 309 1.70 -4.09 -4.06
C ILE A 309 0.40 -4.10 -3.26
N ARG A 310 -0.21 -5.27 -3.07
CA ARG A 310 -1.44 -5.37 -2.26
C ARG A 310 -1.19 -4.95 -0.81
N PHE A 311 0.01 -5.13 -0.28
CA PHE A 311 0.37 -4.62 1.03
C PHE A 311 0.46 -3.09 1.05
N VAL A 312 1.13 -2.49 0.07
CA VAL A 312 1.19 -1.02 -0.07
C VAL A 312 -0.22 -0.41 -0.15
N GLU A 313 -1.09 -1.02 -0.96
CA GLU A 313 -2.47 -0.55 -1.13
C GLU A 313 -3.28 -0.64 0.17
N ALA A 314 -3.09 -1.72 0.94
CA ALA A 314 -3.82 -1.93 2.18
C ALA A 314 -3.30 -1.08 3.34
N LEU A 315 -1.97 -0.83 3.37
CA LEU A 315 -1.35 0.03 4.37
C LEU A 315 -1.71 1.51 4.14
N GLY A 316 -1.85 1.93 2.88
CA GLY A 316 -2.24 3.29 2.54
C GLY A 316 -1.14 4.30 2.81
N VAL A 317 -0.04 4.25 2.04
CA VAL A 317 1.13 5.12 2.23
C VAL A 317 0.73 6.61 2.08
N PRO A 318 0.85 7.44 3.14
CA PRO A 318 0.50 8.85 3.11
C PRO A 318 1.61 9.69 2.44
N PRO A 319 1.34 10.97 2.08
CA PRO A 319 2.34 11.86 1.50
C PRO A 319 3.64 11.96 2.31
N ASP A 320 3.54 12.04 3.64
CA ASP A 320 4.71 12.22 4.53
C ASP A 320 5.68 11.02 4.53
N GLY A 321 5.20 9.83 4.17
CA GLY A 321 6.00 8.60 4.02
C GLY A 321 6.18 8.14 2.58
N ALA A 322 5.70 8.92 1.61
CA ALA A 322 5.54 8.52 0.23
C ALA A 322 6.86 8.27 -0.49
N ALA A 323 7.85 9.15 -0.31
CA ALA A 323 9.14 9.03 -0.96
C ALA A 323 9.86 7.73 -0.60
N ALA A 324 9.88 7.38 0.70
CA ALA A 324 10.48 6.14 1.19
C ALA A 324 9.71 4.91 0.71
N GLY A 325 8.37 4.90 0.84
CA GLY A 325 7.53 3.80 0.37
C GLY A 325 7.63 3.59 -1.15
N PHE A 326 7.72 4.67 -1.92
CA PHE A 326 7.93 4.65 -3.36
C PHE A 326 9.29 4.05 -3.72
N ALA A 327 10.37 4.54 -3.11
CA ALA A 327 11.72 4.04 -3.35
C ALA A 327 11.82 2.54 -3.03
N LEU A 328 11.32 2.12 -1.85
CA LEU A 328 11.31 0.72 -1.45
C LEU A 328 10.52 -0.16 -2.42
N THR A 329 9.34 0.28 -2.84
CA THR A 329 8.51 -0.48 -3.79
C THR A 329 9.20 -0.61 -5.13
N ARG A 330 9.78 0.47 -5.65
CA ARG A 330 10.56 0.46 -6.90
C ARG A 330 11.76 -0.48 -6.80
N ASP A 331 12.52 -0.41 -5.71
CA ASP A 331 13.73 -1.20 -5.53
C ASP A 331 13.40 -2.71 -5.39
N VAL A 332 12.28 -3.07 -4.76
CA VAL A 332 11.79 -4.47 -4.77
C VAL A 332 11.38 -4.92 -6.17
N LEU A 333 10.69 -4.08 -6.95
CA LEU A 333 10.38 -4.42 -8.33
C LEU A 333 11.66 -4.60 -9.16
N GLY A 334 12.67 -3.75 -8.94
CA GLY A 334 13.99 -3.86 -9.55
C GLY A 334 14.75 -5.14 -9.15
N LEU A 335 14.70 -5.54 -7.87
CA LEU A 335 15.22 -6.83 -7.41
C LEU A 335 14.56 -7.97 -8.19
N LEU A 336 13.23 -7.96 -8.29
CA LEU A 336 12.47 -9.00 -8.97
C LEU A 336 12.64 -8.99 -10.49
N GLU A 337 12.95 -7.85 -11.11
CA GLU A 337 13.28 -7.79 -12.53
C GLU A 337 14.67 -8.37 -12.81
N ASN A 338 15.66 -8.07 -11.95
CA ASN A 338 17.06 -8.36 -12.24
C ASN A 338 17.55 -9.70 -11.69
N ALA A 339 17.00 -10.19 -10.57
CA ALA A 339 17.51 -11.39 -9.91
C ALA A 339 17.51 -12.61 -10.86
N VAL A 340 18.56 -13.43 -10.79
CA VAL A 340 18.62 -14.72 -11.51
C VAL A 340 17.48 -15.61 -11.04
N VAL A 341 17.33 -15.76 -9.72
CA VAL A 341 16.22 -16.44 -9.06
C VAL A 341 15.52 -15.44 -8.13
N ALA A 342 14.21 -15.28 -8.26
CA ALA A 342 13.45 -14.36 -7.43
C ALA A 342 13.42 -14.83 -5.95
N PRO A 343 13.86 -14.01 -4.98
CA PRO A 343 13.91 -14.44 -3.58
C PRO A 343 12.50 -14.62 -3.00
N ALA A 344 12.17 -15.84 -2.57
CA ALA A 344 10.81 -16.19 -2.15
C ALA A 344 10.32 -15.45 -0.90
N LEU A 345 11.23 -15.03 -0.01
CA LEU A 345 10.90 -14.31 1.23
C LEU A 345 10.70 -12.80 1.03
N THR A 346 10.91 -12.28 -0.17
CA THR A 346 10.76 -10.84 -0.50
C THR A 346 9.45 -10.23 0.02
N PRO A 347 8.26 -10.87 -0.06
CA PRO A 347 7.04 -10.27 0.46
C PRO A 347 7.06 -10.06 1.98
N LEU A 348 7.69 -10.97 2.74
CA LEU A 348 7.80 -10.84 4.19
C LEU A 348 8.76 -9.72 4.57
N PHE A 349 9.92 -9.68 3.91
CA PHE A 349 10.91 -8.61 4.11
C PHE A 349 10.33 -7.25 3.73
N PHE A 350 9.61 -7.16 2.61
CA PHE A 350 8.95 -5.95 2.17
C PHE A 350 7.92 -5.44 3.18
N ARG A 351 7.05 -6.33 3.69
CA ARG A 351 6.07 -5.94 4.72
C ARG A 351 6.74 -5.38 5.97
N PHE A 352 7.77 -6.08 6.46
CA PHE A 352 8.50 -5.68 7.65
C PHE A 352 9.23 -4.35 7.47
N ARG A 353 9.93 -4.20 6.35
CA ARG A 353 10.65 -2.96 6.00
C ARG A 353 9.70 -1.79 5.82
N LEU A 354 8.63 -1.96 5.03
CA LEU A 354 7.67 -0.88 4.81
C LEU A 354 6.99 -0.46 6.12
N ALA A 355 6.58 -1.41 6.96
CA ALA A 355 6.03 -1.10 8.29
C ALA A 355 7.03 -0.35 9.17
N SER A 356 8.30 -0.78 9.15
CA SER A 356 9.39 -0.11 9.88
C SER A 356 9.57 1.34 9.42
N ASP A 357 9.57 1.57 8.11
CA ASP A 357 9.71 2.91 7.51
C ASP A 357 8.50 3.82 7.79
N GLN A 358 7.32 3.23 8.07
CA GLN A 358 6.13 3.95 8.54
C GLN A 358 6.12 4.19 10.06
N GLY A 359 7.25 3.98 10.75
CA GLY A 359 7.41 4.30 12.17
C GLY A 359 7.07 3.16 13.14
N TYR A 360 6.83 1.94 12.65
CA TYR A 360 6.57 0.78 13.51
C TYR A 360 7.83 -0.04 13.82
N ALA A 361 9.02 0.43 13.44
CA ALA A 361 10.25 -0.35 13.51
C ALA A 361 10.53 -0.87 14.93
N PRO A 362 10.54 -2.19 15.16
CA PRO A 362 10.97 -2.73 16.44
C PRO A 362 12.50 -2.67 16.56
N ASP A 363 13.00 -2.45 17.79
CA ASP A 363 14.41 -2.69 18.10
C ASP A 363 14.66 -4.18 18.30
N LEU A 364 15.52 -4.73 17.45
CA LEU A 364 15.93 -6.14 17.45
C LEU A 364 17.41 -6.30 17.83
N THR A 365 18.09 -5.21 18.21
CA THR A 365 19.52 -5.20 18.53
C THR A 365 19.79 -5.53 19.99
N ALA A 366 18.92 -5.07 20.90
CA ALA A 366 19.07 -5.24 22.33
C ALA A 366 17.74 -5.63 23.00
N CYS A 367 17.86 -6.29 24.16
CA CYS A 367 16.70 -6.61 24.98
C CYS A 367 16.05 -5.33 25.50
N SER A 368 14.76 -5.16 25.23
CA SER A 368 13.96 -4.01 25.72
C SER A 368 13.90 -3.83 27.24
N LEU A 369 14.26 -4.85 28.03
CA LEU A 369 14.22 -4.78 29.50
C LEU A 369 15.60 -4.58 30.14
N CYS A 370 16.60 -5.40 29.77
CA CYS A 370 17.92 -5.37 30.40
C CYS A 370 19.02 -4.75 29.53
N GLY A 371 18.74 -4.44 28.25
CA GLY A 371 19.70 -3.86 27.33
C GLY A 371 20.78 -4.83 26.81
N ARG A 372 20.75 -6.12 27.18
CA ARG A 372 21.70 -7.11 26.64
C ARG A 372 21.55 -7.22 25.11
N PRO A 373 22.65 -7.23 24.34
CA PRO A 373 22.63 -7.53 22.92
C PRO A 373 21.88 -8.84 22.60
N LEU A 374 21.14 -8.86 21.49
CA LEU A 374 20.37 -10.03 21.02
C LEU A 374 21.05 -10.75 19.85
N ASP A 375 22.36 -10.62 19.73
CA ASP A 375 23.22 -11.32 18.78
C ASP A 375 23.74 -12.66 19.31
N GLU A 376 23.33 -13.05 20.52
CA GLU A 376 23.70 -14.32 21.15
C GLU A 376 22.98 -15.53 20.51
N PRO A 377 23.64 -16.71 20.45
CA PRO A 377 23.12 -17.90 19.76
C PRO A 377 21.83 -18.49 20.37
N GLU A 378 21.53 -18.16 21.62
CA GLU A 378 20.31 -18.58 22.34
C GLU A 378 19.03 -17.97 21.74
N GLY A 379 19.18 -16.91 20.92
CA GLY A 379 18.08 -16.21 20.29
C GLY A 379 17.32 -15.29 21.25
N ALA A 380 16.14 -14.85 20.84
CA ALA A 380 15.29 -13.95 21.60
C ALA A 380 13.82 -14.34 21.52
N TYR A 381 13.00 -13.62 22.28
CA TYR A 381 11.56 -13.67 22.23
C TYR A 381 11.02 -12.34 21.74
N PHE A 382 10.22 -12.36 20.68
CA PHE A 382 9.49 -11.19 20.20
C PHE A 382 8.12 -11.12 20.86
N LEU A 383 7.87 -10.06 21.62
CA LEU A 383 6.60 -9.79 22.27
C LEU A 383 5.74 -9.00 21.31
N VAL A 384 4.82 -9.70 20.64
CA VAL A 384 4.04 -9.13 19.53
C VAL A 384 3.23 -7.92 19.98
N ALA A 385 2.61 -7.97 21.16
CA ALA A 385 1.76 -6.89 21.62
C ALA A 385 2.54 -5.60 21.94
N GLU A 386 3.77 -5.75 22.42
CA GLU A 386 4.65 -4.65 22.79
C GLU A 386 5.51 -4.17 21.62
N GLY A 387 5.66 -4.97 20.56
CA GLY A 387 6.53 -4.66 19.42
C GLY A 387 8.02 -4.68 19.78
N VAL A 388 8.44 -5.47 20.77
CA VAL A 388 9.82 -5.48 21.27
C VAL A 388 10.40 -6.89 21.36
N ALA A 389 11.73 -6.98 21.30
CA ALA A 389 12.46 -8.21 21.56
C ALA A 389 13.00 -8.25 23.00
N ARG A 390 13.05 -9.47 23.58
CA ARG A 390 13.63 -9.74 24.91
C ARG A 390 14.50 -10.99 24.88
N CYS A 391 15.58 -10.98 25.65
CA CYS A 391 16.42 -12.16 25.84
C CYS A 391 15.66 -13.26 26.61
N PRO A 392 16.15 -14.51 26.62
CA PRO A 392 15.51 -15.61 27.33
C PRO A 392 15.30 -15.34 28.83
N ASP A 393 16.24 -14.66 29.50
CA ASP A 393 16.15 -14.31 30.93
C ASP A 393 15.03 -13.31 31.24
N CYS A 394 14.75 -12.40 30.30
CA CYS A 394 13.76 -11.34 30.45
C CYS A 394 12.39 -11.71 29.86
N ARG A 395 12.22 -12.96 29.42
CA ARG A 395 10.97 -13.45 28.83
C ARG A 395 9.84 -13.42 29.88
N PRO A 396 8.70 -12.79 29.61
CA PRO A 396 7.56 -12.84 30.51
C PRO A 396 6.98 -14.26 30.56
N ARG A 397 6.48 -14.67 31.74
CA ARG A 397 5.84 -15.98 31.97
C ARG A 397 4.42 -16.10 31.39
N GLY A 398 3.95 -15.09 30.65
CA GLY A 398 2.63 -15.04 30.01
C GLY A 398 2.61 -14.09 28.81
N GLY A 399 1.56 -14.16 28.00
CA GLY A 399 1.40 -13.36 26.77
C GLY A 399 1.91 -14.06 25.49
N MET A 400 1.58 -13.48 24.33
CA MET A 400 1.99 -14.01 23.03
C MET A 400 3.44 -13.61 22.72
N ALA A 401 4.36 -14.52 23.04
CA ALA A 401 5.80 -14.37 22.77
C ALA A 401 6.25 -15.38 21.71
N LEU A 402 6.88 -14.91 20.64
CA LEU A 402 7.40 -15.76 19.57
C LEU A 402 8.89 -15.98 19.78
N ALA A 403 9.34 -17.24 19.83
CA ALA A 403 10.76 -17.56 19.85
C ALA A 403 11.38 -17.27 18.46
N VAL A 404 12.51 -16.56 18.45
CA VAL A 404 13.22 -16.13 17.25
C VAL A 404 14.69 -16.47 17.42
N ARG A 405 15.24 -17.28 16.50
CA ARG A 405 16.67 -17.62 16.52
C ARG A 405 17.51 -16.42 16.10
N HIS A 406 18.78 -16.42 16.50
CA HIS A 406 19.76 -15.41 16.11
C HIS A 406 19.77 -15.13 14.59
N GLU A 407 19.74 -16.18 13.76
CA GLU A 407 19.72 -16.07 12.30
C GLU A 407 18.51 -15.27 11.78
N ALA A 408 17.32 -15.48 12.34
CA ALA A 408 16.11 -14.74 11.97
C ALA A 408 16.15 -13.28 12.43
N LEU A 409 16.69 -13.00 13.63
CA LEU A 409 16.90 -11.64 14.13
C LEU A 409 17.92 -10.88 13.27
N ASP A 410 19.03 -11.52 12.94
CA ASP A 410 20.07 -10.95 12.07
C ASP A 410 19.49 -10.56 10.72
N VAL A 411 18.73 -11.44 10.06
CA VAL A 411 18.12 -11.10 8.77
C VAL A 411 17.08 -9.98 8.89
N LEU A 412 16.26 -9.95 9.94
CA LEU A 412 15.30 -8.86 10.13
C LEU A 412 15.99 -7.50 10.38
N ARG A 413 17.08 -7.48 11.16
CA ARG A 413 17.93 -6.29 11.32
C ARG A 413 18.50 -5.83 9.97
N LYS A 414 19.06 -6.76 9.20
CA LYS A 414 19.59 -6.50 7.85
C LYS A 414 18.52 -5.97 6.89
N VAL A 415 17.29 -6.46 6.98
CA VAL A 415 16.15 -5.96 6.19
C VAL A 415 15.78 -4.51 6.57
N GLN A 416 15.93 -4.11 7.83
CA GLN A 416 15.74 -2.71 8.28
C GLN A 416 16.88 -1.77 7.87
N GLU A 417 18.04 -2.30 7.47
CA GLU A 417 19.22 -1.48 7.16
C GLU A 417 19.50 -1.43 5.66
N TYR A 418 19.55 -2.59 5.02
CA TYR A 418 20.02 -2.75 3.65
C TYR A 418 18.92 -2.59 2.59
N SER A 419 19.34 -2.20 1.38
CA SER A 419 18.45 -2.06 0.23
C SER A 419 17.93 -3.41 -0.26
N PRO A 420 16.74 -3.44 -0.89
CA PRO A 420 16.16 -4.69 -1.42
C PRO A 420 17.06 -5.48 -2.36
N GLY A 421 17.97 -4.82 -3.08
CA GLY A 421 18.91 -5.48 -3.99
C GLY A 421 19.76 -6.57 -3.34
N LEU A 422 20.02 -6.47 -2.03
CA LEU A 422 20.83 -7.43 -1.28
C LEU A 422 20.02 -8.55 -0.62
N TRP A 423 18.68 -8.47 -0.66
CA TRP A 423 17.83 -9.45 0.04
C TRP A 423 17.91 -10.86 -0.55
N GLY A 424 18.36 -11.00 -1.80
CA GLY A 424 18.61 -12.30 -2.43
C GLY A 424 19.74 -13.08 -1.79
N ASP A 425 20.68 -12.41 -1.14
CA ASP A 425 21.87 -13.02 -0.52
C ASP A 425 21.63 -13.43 0.94
N PHE A 426 20.45 -13.09 1.49
CA PHE A 426 20.09 -13.43 2.87
C PHE A 426 19.75 -14.92 2.95
N ALA A 427 20.76 -15.72 3.28
CA ALA A 427 20.58 -17.14 3.56
C ALA A 427 19.83 -17.32 4.87
N LEU A 428 18.72 -18.07 4.81
CA LEU A 428 17.96 -18.50 5.98
C LEU A 428 17.72 -20.00 5.93
N SER A 429 17.95 -20.67 7.05
CA SER A 429 17.44 -22.01 7.26
C SER A 429 15.91 -22.04 7.14
N SER A 430 15.35 -23.19 6.75
CA SER A 430 13.89 -23.34 6.63
C SER A 430 13.15 -23.07 7.95
N GLU A 431 13.80 -23.31 9.09
CA GLU A 431 13.25 -23.01 10.41
C GLU A 431 13.21 -21.50 10.67
N SER A 432 14.32 -20.80 10.47
CA SER A 432 14.41 -19.35 10.65
C SER A 432 13.49 -18.61 9.69
N GLY A 433 13.34 -19.08 8.44
CA GLY A 433 12.36 -18.56 7.49
C GLY A 433 10.91 -18.67 7.99
N ARG A 434 10.54 -19.78 8.65
CA ARG A 434 9.22 -19.92 9.30
C ARG A 434 9.06 -19.00 10.49
N GLN A 435 10.12 -18.78 11.28
CA GLN A 435 10.10 -17.84 12.41
C GLN A 435 9.90 -16.41 11.94
N VAL A 436 10.63 -15.98 10.90
CA VAL A 436 10.43 -14.68 10.24
C VAL A 436 8.99 -14.52 9.77
N GLY A 437 8.44 -15.50 9.05
CA GLY A 437 7.06 -15.45 8.59
C GLY A 437 6.04 -15.27 9.72
N ARG A 438 6.15 -16.07 10.78
CA ARG A 438 5.27 -15.95 11.96
C ARG A 438 5.40 -14.60 12.66
N LEU A 439 6.63 -14.11 12.82
CA LEU A 439 6.89 -12.82 13.45
C LEU A 439 6.28 -11.69 12.64
N VAL A 440 6.60 -11.61 11.34
CA VAL A 440 6.11 -10.55 10.46
C VAL A 440 4.60 -10.58 10.36
N ASP A 441 3.98 -11.75 10.16
CA ASP A 441 2.52 -11.85 10.07
C ASP A 441 1.83 -11.47 11.39
N ALA A 442 2.37 -11.88 12.54
CA ALA A 442 1.81 -11.51 13.84
C ALA A 442 1.98 -10.00 14.12
N PHE A 443 3.15 -9.45 13.80
CA PHE A 443 3.46 -8.02 13.94
C PHE A 443 2.56 -7.16 13.06
N VAL A 444 2.44 -7.50 11.77
CA VAL A 444 1.57 -6.79 10.81
C VAL A 444 0.10 -6.89 11.25
N ARG A 445 -0.36 -8.07 11.67
CA ARG A 445 -1.75 -8.24 12.15
C ARG A 445 -2.03 -7.40 13.39
N TYR A 446 -1.11 -7.36 14.35
CA TYR A 446 -1.33 -6.68 15.62
C TYR A 446 -1.22 -5.16 15.49
N HIS A 447 -0.13 -4.65 14.89
CA HIS A 447 0.16 -3.21 14.87
C HIS A 447 -0.49 -2.46 13.71
N LEU A 448 -0.68 -3.13 12.57
CA LEU A 448 -1.29 -2.51 11.38
C LEU A 448 -2.74 -2.95 11.19
N GLY A 449 -3.22 -3.93 11.96
CA GLY A 449 -4.56 -4.48 11.79
C GLY A 449 -4.74 -5.17 10.44
N LEU A 450 -3.66 -5.58 9.76
CA LEU A 450 -3.73 -6.15 8.41
C LEU A 450 -3.48 -7.65 8.41
N GLU A 451 -4.30 -8.40 7.69
CA GLU A 451 -4.12 -9.84 7.52
C GLU A 451 -4.30 -10.27 6.06
N TRP A 452 -3.43 -11.17 5.58
CA TRP A 452 -3.55 -11.77 4.26
C TRP A 452 -4.58 -12.92 4.26
N ILE A 453 -5.75 -12.69 3.67
CA ILE A 453 -6.85 -13.67 3.59
C ILE A 453 -7.37 -13.72 2.15
N ASN A 454 -7.36 -14.93 1.55
CA ASN A 454 -7.89 -15.20 0.21
C ASN A 454 -7.31 -14.26 -0.87
N GLY A 455 -5.99 -14.12 -0.90
CA GLY A 455 -5.30 -13.36 -1.93
C GLY A 455 -5.33 -11.83 -1.78
N ARG A 456 -5.77 -11.32 -0.62
CA ARG A 456 -5.78 -9.87 -0.33
C ARG A 456 -5.53 -9.58 1.14
N PHE A 457 -5.02 -8.39 1.44
CA PHE A 457 -5.00 -7.89 2.80
C PHE A 457 -6.38 -7.37 3.21
N ARG A 458 -6.79 -7.65 4.45
CA ARG A 458 -8.03 -7.15 5.06
C ARG A 458 -7.70 -6.51 6.41
N GLY A 459 -8.42 -5.44 6.73
CA GLY A 459 -8.44 -4.88 8.08
C GLY A 459 -9.10 -5.86 9.05
N ASN A 460 -8.52 -6.03 10.24
CA ASN A 460 -9.17 -6.67 11.37
C ASN A 460 -10.43 -5.86 11.71
N ARG A 461 -11.59 -6.52 11.65
CA ARG A 461 -12.87 -5.94 12.06
C ARG A 461 -12.98 -5.85 13.57
#